data_AF-A0A143YMD9-F1
#
_entry.id   AF-A0A143YMD9-F1
#
_cell.length_a   1.000
_cell.length_b   1.000
_cell.length_c   1.000
_cell.angle_alpha   90.00
_cell.angle_beta   90.00
_cell.angle_gamma   90.00
#
_symmetry.space_group_name_H-M   'P 1'
#
loop_
_entity.id
_entity.type
_entity.pdbx_description
1 polymer ?
#
loop_
_entity_poly.entity_id
_entity_poly.type
_entity_poly.pdbx_seq_one_letter_code
_entity_poly.pdbx_strand_id
1 'polypeptide(L)'
;MTMTKEQFEQCEKMEATGGPKSQAGAMLYHQYKQQKKQLEGARQLGKGQLQSDIMEKILEVQQLECSIKKLQGQLQIEKLALETMTKTLVLLGD
;
A
#
# COMPACT_ATOMS: atom_id res chain seq x y z
N MET A 1 -30.65 -6.36 -4.86
CA MET A 1 -30.87 -6.17 -3.41
C MET A 1 -29.65 -6.69 -2.65
N THR A 2 -29.04 -5.82 -1.84
CA THR A 2 -27.90 -6.16 -0.97
C THR A 2 -28.43 -6.65 0.37
N MET A 3 -27.83 -7.68 0.97
CA MET A 3 -28.29 -8.20 2.26
C MET A 3 -27.95 -7.22 3.39
N THR A 4 -28.79 -7.19 4.43
CA THR A 4 -28.48 -6.44 5.65
C THR A 4 -27.43 -7.17 6.48
N LYS A 5 -26.79 -6.45 7.41
CA LYS A 5 -25.79 -7.02 8.32
C LYS A 5 -26.35 -8.19 9.12
N GLU A 6 -27.56 -8.03 9.65
CA GLU A 6 -28.27 -9.06 10.43
C GLU A 6 -28.56 -10.32 9.59
N GLN A 7 -28.94 -10.15 8.31
CA GLN A 7 -29.14 -11.27 7.39
C GLN A 7 -27.82 -12.00 7.09
N PHE A 8 -26.70 -11.27 7.03
CA PHE A 8 -25.36 -11.85 6.88
C PHE A 8 -24.99 -12.70 8.09
N GLU A 9 -25.13 -12.16 9.31
CA GLU A 9 -24.85 -12.87 10.56
C GLU A 9 -25.75 -14.12 10.71
N GLN A 10 -27.01 -14.03 10.29
CA GLN A 10 -27.91 -15.17 10.29
C GLN A 10 -27.45 -16.28 9.34
N CYS A 11 -26.94 -15.93 8.16
CA CYS A 11 -26.36 -16.89 7.23
C CYS A 11 -25.03 -17.48 7.72
N GLU A 12 -24.19 -16.72 8.44
CA GLU A 12 -22.98 -17.25 9.07
C GLU A 12 -23.31 -18.28 10.16
N LYS A 13 -24.32 -18.00 11.00
CA LYS A 13 -24.83 -18.98 11.97
C LYS A 13 -25.43 -20.21 11.28
N MET A 14 -26.10 -20.02 10.15
CA MET A 14 -26.63 -21.12 9.34
C MET A 14 -25.50 -22.00 8.78
N GLU A 15 -24.41 -21.39 8.30
CA GLU A 15 -23.21 -22.09 7.82
C GLU A 15 -22.56 -22.91 8.96
N ALA A 16 -22.41 -22.31 10.15
CA ALA A 16 -21.86 -22.98 11.34
C ALA A 16 -22.72 -24.14 11.86
N THR A 17 -24.03 -24.13 11.61
CA THR A 17 -24.98 -25.15 12.10
C THR A 17 -25.31 -26.24 11.07
N GLY A 18 -24.54 -26.31 9.99
CA GLY A 18 -24.66 -27.36 8.96
C GLY A 18 -25.53 -26.99 7.76
N GLY A 19 -25.86 -25.71 7.58
CA GLY A 19 -26.54 -25.19 6.39
C GLY A 19 -28.04 -24.96 6.54
N PRO A 20 -28.71 -24.57 5.43
CA PRO A 20 -30.13 -24.21 5.44
C PRO A 20 -31.03 -25.41 5.73
N LYS A 21 -31.94 -25.25 6.69
CA LYS A 21 -32.94 -26.27 7.07
C LYS A 21 -34.31 -26.07 6.39
N SER A 22 -34.44 -25.04 5.57
CA SER A 22 -35.67 -24.69 4.87
C SER A 22 -35.37 -24.15 3.47
N GLN A 23 -36.36 -24.23 2.58
CA GLN A 23 -36.23 -23.70 1.22
C GLN A 23 -36.00 -22.18 1.19
N ALA A 24 -36.70 -21.44 2.06
CA ALA A 24 -36.48 -20.00 2.21
C ALA A 24 -35.05 -19.70 2.72
N GLY A 25 -34.55 -20.50 3.66
CA GLY A 25 -33.16 -20.42 4.12
C GLY A 25 -32.15 -20.75 3.01
N ALA A 26 -32.45 -21.71 2.15
CA ALA A 26 -31.58 -22.07 1.02
C ALA A 26 -31.48 -20.94 -0.02
N MET A 27 -32.59 -20.26 -0.32
CA MET A 27 -32.58 -19.09 -1.21
C MET A 27 -31.78 -17.94 -0.62
N LEU A 28 -31.98 -17.64 0.67
CA LEU A 28 -31.22 -16.60 1.38
C LEU A 28 -29.72 -16.92 1.42
N TYR A 29 -29.38 -18.18 1.73
CA TYR A 29 -28.01 -18.66 1.81
C TYR A 29 -27.29 -18.63 0.46
N HIS A 30 -27.99 -18.92 -0.64
CA HIS A 30 -27.45 -18.77 -1.99
C HIS A 30 -27.08 -17.31 -2.30
N GLN A 31 -27.96 -16.37 -1.96
CA GLN A 31 -27.69 -14.94 -2.13
C GLN A 31 -26.51 -14.48 -1.27
N TYR A 32 -26.42 -14.96 -0.03
CA TYR A 32 -25.27 -14.74 0.86
C TYR A 32 -23.96 -15.25 0.23
N LYS A 33 -23.92 -16.47 -0.31
CA LYS A 33 -22.70 -17.00 -0.95
C LYS A 33 -22.25 -16.16 -2.13
N GLN A 34 -23.17 -15.69 -2.96
CA GLN A 34 -22.84 -14.81 -4.09
C GLN A 34 -22.23 -13.49 -3.61
N GLN A 35 -22.83 -12.85 -2.60
CA GLN A 35 -22.31 -11.60 -2.05
C GLN A 35 -20.98 -11.79 -1.32
N LYS A 36 -20.81 -12.87 -0.54
CA LYS A 36 -19.55 -13.21 0.13
C LYS A 36 -18.41 -13.39 -0.88
N LYS A 37 -18.65 -14.10 -1.98
CA LYS A 37 -17.66 -14.27 -3.05
C LYS A 37 -17.29 -12.95 -3.74
N GLN A 38 -18.27 -12.07 -3.97
CA GLN A 38 -18.02 -10.74 -4.53
C GLN A 38 -17.17 -9.88 -3.59
N LEU A 39 -17.48 -9.90 -2.28
CA LEU A 39 -16.70 -9.18 -1.26
C LEU A 39 -15.28 -9.72 -1.12
N GLU A 40 -15.09 -11.04 -1.17
CA GLU A 40 -13.76 -11.67 -1.17
C GLU A 40 -12.95 -11.26 -2.40
N GLY A 41 -13.57 -11.26 -3.59
CA GLY A 41 -12.94 -10.79 -4.82
C GLY A 41 -12.52 -9.32 -4.74
N ALA A 42 -13.42 -8.44 -4.26
CA ALA A 42 -13.11 -7.02 -4.05
C ALA A 42 -11.99 -6.82 -3.02
N ARG A 43 -11.98 -7.62 -1.94
CA ARG A 43 -10.93 -7.58 -0.92
C ARG A 43 -9.58 -8.00 -1.47
N GLN A 44 -9.53 -9.05 -2.29
CA GLN A 44 -8.29 -9.51 -2.94
C GLN A 44 -7.76 -8.48 -3.93
N LEU A 45 -8.65 -7.91 -4.75
CA LEU A 45 -8.28 -6.85 -5.70
C LEU A 45 -7.75 -5.61 -4.96
N GLY A 46 -8.43 -5.18 -3.90
CA GLY A 46 -7.98 -4.06 -3.06
C GLY A 46 -6.64 -4.34 -2.37
N LYS A 47 -6.39 -5.57 -1.90
CA LYS A 47 -5.08 -5.97 -1.37
C LYS A 47 -3.99 -5.92 -2.44
N GLY A 48 -4.27 -6.41 -3.64
CA GLY A 48 -3.34 -6.38 -4.77
C GLY A 48 -2.99 -4.96 -5.17
N GLN A 49 -3.99 -4.07 -5.25
CA GLN A 49 -3.78 -2.66 -5.54
C GLN A 49 -2.93 -1.98 -4.46
N LEU A 50 -3.29 -2.17 -3.19
CA LEU A 50 -2.53 -1.59 -2.08
C LEU A 50 -1.07 -2.08 -2.06
N GLN A 51 -0.84 -3.36 -2.34
CA GLN A 51 0.52 -3.92 -2.44
C GLN A 51 1.31 -3.28 -3.59
N SER A 52 0.68 -3.07 -4.74
CA SER A 52 1.28 -2.37 -5.88
C SER A 52 1.66 -0.93 -5.51
N ASP A 53 0.72 -0.18 -4.93
CA ASP A 53 0.92 1.22 -4.54
C ASP A 53 2.06 1.35 -3.50
N ILE A 54 2.13 0.42 -2.53
CA ILE A 54 3.22 0.38 -1.55
C ILE A 54 4.56 0.12 -2.25
N MET A 55 4.62 -0.81 -3.20
CA MET A 55 5.85 -1.11 -3.92
C MET A 55 6.34 0.08 -4.75
N GLU A 56 5.42 0.78 -5.42
CA GLU A 56 5.74 2.01 -6.15
C GLU A 56 6.31 3.09 -5.23
N LYS A 57 5.70 3.29 -4.05
CA LYS A 57 6.21 4.24 -3.05
C LYS A 57 7.58 3.85 -2.49
N ILE A 58 7.84 2.56 -2.28
CA ILE A 58 9.18 2.10 -1.87
C ILE A 58 10.22 2.43 -2.93
N LEU A 59 9.91 2.20 -4.21
CA LEU A 59 10.81 2.53 -5.32
C LEU A 59 11.07 4.04 -5.41
N GLU A 60 10.03 4.86 -5.25
CA GLU A 60 10.15 6.32 -5.23
C GLU A 60 11.09 6.78 -4.10
N VAL A 61 10.91 6.25 -2.88
CA VAL A 61 11.79 6.55 -1.74
C VAL A 61 13.23 6.16 -2.02
N GLN A 62 13.48 4.95 -2.58
CA GLN A 62 14.83 4.51 -2.92
C GLN A 62 15.50 5.40 -3.96
N GLN A 63 14.75 5.86 -4.97
CA GLN A 63 15.27 6.79 -5.98
C GLN A 63 15.62 8.16 -5.37
N LEU A 64 14.79 8.65 -4.46
CA LEU A 64 15.04 9.90 -3.74
C LEU A 64 16.28 9.78 -2.84
N GLU A 65 16.44 8.67 -2.11
CA GLU A 65 17.63 8.41 -1.29
C GLU A 65 18.92 8.41 -2.12
N CYS A 66 18.91 7.75 -3.28
CA CYS A 66 20.04 7.77 -4.22
C CYS A 66 20.34 9.19 -4.71
N SER A 67 19.31 9.97 -5.03
CA SER A 67 19.45 11.35 -5.49
C SER A 67 20.04 12.25 -4.40
N ILE A 68 19.57 12.10 -3.15
CA ILE A 68 20.09 12.82 -1.99
C ILE A 68 21.56 12.49 -1.78
N LYS A 69 21.95 11.21 -1.81
CA LYS A 69 23.36 10.80 -1.66
C LYS A 69 24.25 11.41 -2.73
N LYS A 70 23.77 11.45 -3.99
CA LYS A 70 24.51 12.07 -5.10
C LYS A 70 24.71 13.58 -4.87
N LEU A 71 23.64 14.29 -4.51
CA LEU A 71 23.68 15.73 -4.23
C LEU A 71 24.59 16.05 -3.04
N GLN A 72 24.55 15.24 -1.97
CA GLN A 72 25.45 15.38 -0.82
C GLN A 72 26.92 15.20 -1.22
N GLY A 73 27.22 14.23 -2.08
CA GLY A 73 28.57 14.04 -2.62
C GLY A 73 29.05 15.24 -3.43
N GLN A 74 28.19 15.77 -4.31
CA GLN A 74 28.49 16.98 -5.10
C GLN A 74 28.74 18.19 -4.20
N LEU A 75 27.88 18.41 -3.21
CA LEU A 75 28.03 19.51 -2.26
C LEU A 75 29.35 19.43 -1.48
N GLN A 76 29.80 18.24 -1.08
CA GLN A 76 31.10 18.09 -0.42
C GLN A 76 32.27 18.45 -1.34
N ILE A 77 32.22 18.06 -2.60
CA ILE A 77 33.25 18.39 -3.59
C ILE A 77 33.31 19.92 -3.79
N GLU A 78 32.17 20.56 -3.97
CA GLU A 78 32.09 22.02 -4.13
C GLU A 78 32.59 22.76 -2.90
N LYS A 79 32.26 22.27 -1.69
CA LYS A 79 32.75 22.83 -0.44
C LYS A 79 34.29 22.77 -0.35
N LEU A 80 34.89 21.63 -0.69
CA LEU A 80 36.35 21.47 -0.71
C LEU A 80 37.01 22.38 -1.75
N ALA A 81 36.41 22.51 -2.94
CA ALA A 81 36.89 23.42 -3.97
C ALA A 81 36.89 24.89 -3.48
N LEU A 82 35.80 25.32 -2.85
CA LEU A 82 35.67 26.66 -2.29
C LEU A 82 36.68 26.93 -1.17
N GLU A 83 36.86 25.98 -0.24
CA GLU A 83 37.87 26.09 0.82
C GLU A 83 39.28 26.19 0.24
N THR A 84 39.57 25.42 -0.81
CA THR A 84 40.88 25.47 -1.49
C THR A 84 41.10 26.82 -2.16
N MET A 85 40.12 27.32 -2.92
CA MET A 85 40.19 28.64 -3.56
C MET A 85 40.39 29.75 -2.53
N THR A 86 39.67 29.68 -1.41
CA THR A 86 39.79 30.67 -0.32
C THR A 86 41.20 30.66 0.26
N LYS A 87 41.79 29.50 0.54
CA LYS A 87 43.17 29.38 1.02
C LYS A 87 44.17 29.93 0.01
N THR A 88 44.00 29.62 -1.27
CA THR A 88 44.88 30.13 -2.34
C THR A 88 44.79 31.65 -2.45
N LEU A 89 43.59 32.23 -2.33
CA LEU A 89 43.43 33.69 -2.33
C LEU A 89 44.12 34.36 -1.14
N VAL A 90 44.04 33.77 0.06
CA VAL A 90 44.76 34.26 1.24
C VAL A 90 46.27 34.22 0.99
N LEU A 91 46.80 33.13 0.44
CA LEU A 91 48.24 32.98 0.16
C LEU A 91 48.77 33.91 -0.95
N LEU A 92 47.91 34.38 -1.85
CA LEU A 92 48.28 35.29 -2.94
C LEU A 92 48.07 36.78 -2.58
N GLY A 93 47.42 37.06 -1.44
CA GLY A 93 47.15 38.41 -0.95
C GLY A 93 48.19 38.95 0.03
N ASP A 94 49.08 38.09 0.53
CA ASP A 94 50.30 38.42 1.30
C ASP A 94 51.51 38.58 0.36
#